data_AF-A0A5B7SUI1-F1
#
_entry.id   AF-A0A5B7SUI1-F1
#
_cell.length_a   1.000
_cell.length_b   1.000
_cell.length_c   1.000
_cell.angle_alpha   90.00
_cell.angle_beta   90.00
_cell.angle_gamma   90.00
#
_symmetry.space_group_name_H-M   'P 1'
#
loop_
_entity.id
_entity.type
_entity.pdbx_description
1 polymer ?
#
loop_
_entity_poly.entity_id
_entity_poly.type
_entity_poly.pdbx_seq_one_letter_code
_entity_poly.pdbx_strand_id
1 'polypeptide(L)'
;MRTIILCLIAFCSAAISAQEQDYLAIMLESDITNEINYPPGTEFFLFDDSGNLVASNENLTRPFSIKERHVLIVTPTYKEDTDRFVLTSGTIEMKSPKRHQQQGEKANHTVYKDDDKGVITAKKEYFESEIPGTKNLLLVFDNELVFRYFDGQARAWYQGDELPVEGNYLVALPSKVAKISYNPDNGEVWWVFETTP
;
A
#
# COMPACT_ATOMS: atom_id res chain seq x y z
N MET A 1 15.55 -60.41 14.70
CA MET A 1 15.01 -59.39 15.63
C MET A 1 15.02 -58.05 14.89
N ARG A 2 13.85 -57.49 14.59
CA ARG A 2 13.71 -56.23 13.83
C ARG A 2 13.35 -55.10 14.80
N THR A 3 14.08 -54.01 14.64
CA THR A 3 14.01 -52.64 15.17
C THR A 3 12.60 -52.04 15.30
N ILE A 4 12.37 -51.21 16.34
CA ILE A 4 11.75 -49.88 16.20
C ILE A 4 12.41 -48.93 17.21
N ILE A 5 13.17 -47.95 16.70
CA ILE A 5 13.70 -46.79 17.45
C ILE A 5 12.70 -45.66 17.25
N LEU A 6 12.09 -45.17 18.34
CA LEU A 6 11.22 -44.00 18.34
C LEU A 6 12.08 -42.73 18.41
N CYS A 7 12.22 -42.02 17.29
CA CYS A 7 12.77 -40.67 17.24
C CYS A 7 11.65 -39.65 17.47
N LEU A 8 11.69 -38.97 18.61
CA LEU A 8 10.82 -37.85 18.96
C LEU A 8 11.36 -36.59 18.28
N ILE A 9 10.79 -36.20 17.14
CA ILE A 9 11.11 -34.94 16.46
C ILE A 9 10.27 -33.85 17.12
N ALA A 10 10.91 -33.07 18.00
CA ALA A 10 10.34 -31.84 18.54
C ALA A 10 10.29 -30.78 17.42
N PHE A 11 9.10 -30.58 16.87
CA PHE A 11 8.80 -29.49 15.95
C PHE A 11 8.80 -28.17 16.75
N CYS A 12 9.95 -27.50 16.80
CA CYS A 12 10.03 -26.11 17.24
C CYS A 12 9.36 -25.24 16.18
N SER A 13 8.07 -24.98 16.34
CA SER A 13 7.36 -23.93 15.62
C SER A 13 7.90 -22.57 16.11
N ALA A 14 8.98 -22.09 15.48
CA ALA A 14 9.37 -20.70 15.61
C ALA A 14 8.22 -19.87 15.01
N ALA A 15 7.44 -19.24 15.88
CA ALA A 15 6.50 -18.21 15.48
C ALA A 15 7.33 -17.12 14.79
N ILE A 16 7.25 -17.06 13.46
CA ILE A 16 7.72 -15.93 12.69
C ILE A 16 6.76 -14.80 13.06
N SER A 17 7.13 -14.05 14.10
CA SER A 17 6.48 -12.80 14.43
C SER A 17 6.62 -11.89 13.21
N ALA A 18 5.51 -11.59 12.54
CA ALA A 18 5.45 -10.56 11.52
C ALA A 18 6.01 -9.27 12.13
N GLN A 19 7.25 -8.95 11.79
CA GLN A 19 7.88 -7.72 12.21
C GLN A 19 7.16 -6.58 11.49
N GLU A 20 6.67 -5.60 12.23
CA GLU A 20 6.20 -4.34 11.66
C GLU A 20 7.39 -3.71 10.93
N GLN A 21 7.32 -3.70 9.61
CA GLN A 21 8.36 -3.14 8.76
C GLN A 21 7.98 -1.72 8.39
N ASP A 22 8.95 -0.82 8.45
CA ASP A 22 8.78 0.56 8.03
C ASP A 22 8.48 0.62 6.52
N TYR A 23 7.74 1.65 6.12
CA TYR A 23 7.35 1.89 4.74
C TYR A 23 7.85 3.27 4.29
N LEU A 24 8.06 3.43 2.99
CA LEU A 24 8.55 4.68 2.40
C LEU A 24 7.37 5.62 2.15
N ALA A 25 7.47 6.84 2.65
CA ALA A 25 6.55 7.94 2.40
C ALA A 25 7.28 9.11 1.71
N ILE A 26 6.67 9.64 0.65
CA ILE A 26 7.13 10.83 -0.08
C ILE A 26 6.07 11.90 0.07
N MET A 27 6.40 13.00 0.73
CA MET A 27 5.53 14.16 0.91
C MET A 27 5.97 15.26 -0.04
N LEU A 28 5.17 15.58 -1.05
CA LEU A 28 5.45 16.71 -1.95
C LEU A 28 4.92 18.00 -1.31
N GLU A 29 5.65 19.11 -1.47
CA GLU A 29 5.31 20.37 -0.80
C GLU A 29 4.06 21.06 -1.36
N SER A 30 3.56 20.62 -2.52
CA SER A 30 2.30 21.09 -3.08
C SER A 30 1.12 20.42 -2.37
N ASP A 31 0.59 21.00 -1.31
CA ASP A 31 -0.59 20.53 -0.56
C ASP A 31 -0.49 19.17 0.15
N ILE A 32 -1.17 19.12 1.30
CA ILE A 32 -1.17 18.05 2.32
C ILE A 32 -1.73 16.70 1.80
N THR A 33 -2.25 16.69 0.58
CA THR A 33 -2.80 15.53 -0.13
C THR A 33 -1.77 14.80 -1.00
N ASN A 34 -0.55 15.33 -1.16
CA ASN A 34 0.49 14.71 -1.99
C ASN A 34 1.48 13.86 -1.20
N GLU A 35 0.95 12.89 -0.45
CA GLU A 35 1.74 11.82 0.15
C GLU A 35 1.67 10.56 -0.72
N ILE A 36 2.82 10.10 -1.24
CA ILE A 36 2.95 8.86 -1.98
C ILE A 36 3.59 7.82 -1.06
N ASN A 37 2.88 6.73 -0.81
CA ASN A 37 3.34 5.65 0.07
C ASN A 37 3.68 4.39 -0.73
N TYR A 38 4.81 3.78 -0.39
CA TYR A 38 5.23 2.49 -0.93
C TYR A 38 5.27 1.44 0.16
N PRO A 39 4.90 0.19 -0.14
CA PRO A 39 4.84 -0.87 0.88
C PRO A 39 6.21 -1.18 1.48
N PRO A 40 6.24 -1.84 2.64
CA PRO A 40 7.48 -2.31 3.23
C PRO A 40 8.33 -3.18 2.28
N GLY A 41 9.64 -3.10 2.45
CA GLY A 41 10.61 -3.78 1.57
C GLY A 41 10.91 -3.05 0.26
N THR A 42 10.30 -1.88 0.02
CA THR A 42 10.64 -1.03 -1.13
C THR A 42 12.06 -0.49 -1.02
N GLU A 43 12.86 -0.70 -2.06
CA GLU A 43 14.17 -0.09 -2.17
C GLU A 43 14.04 1.31 -2.78
N PHE A 44 14.86 2.27 -2.32
CA PHE A 44 14.91 3.57 -2.95
C PHE A 44 16.31 4.18 -2.90
N PHE A 45 16.57 5.06 -3.86
CA PHE A 45 17.82 5.79 -4.00
C PHE A 45 17.51 7.25 -4.36
N LEU A 46 17.99 8.17 -3.53
CA LEU A 46 17.85 9.61 -3.72
C LEU A 46 19.19 10.20 -4.12
N PHE A 47 19.23 10.84 -5.28
CA PHE A 47 20.42 11.49 -5.83
C PHE A 47 20.25 13.00 -5.85
N ASP A 48 21.32 13.74 -5.54
CA ASP A 48 21.38 15.19 -5.73
C ASP A 48 21.51 15.58 -7.23
N ASP A 49 21.59 16.88 -7.52
CA ASP A 49 21.70 17.39 -8.90
C ASP A 49 22.99 16.97 -9.62
N SER A 50 24.01 16.60 -8.84
CA SER A 50 25.35 16.24 -9.26
C SER A 50 25.49 14.73 -9.42
N GLY A 51 24.45 13.97 -9.07
CA GLY A 51 24.39 12.51 -9.20
C GLY A 51 24.95 11.77 -7.99
N ASN A 52 25.20 12.44 -6.85
CA ASN A 52 25.65 11.77 -5.63
C ASN A 52 24.46 11.18 -4.87
N LEU A 53 24.63 9.96 -4.34
CA LEU A 53 23.64 9.33 -3.47
C LEU A 53 23.60 10.05 -2.11
N VAL A 54 22.46 10.63 -1.77
CA VAL A 54 22.27 11.40 -0.51
C VAL A 54 21.35 10.69 0.48
N ALA A 55 20.46 9.81 0.02
CA ALA A 55 19.62 8.98 0.88
C ALA A 55 19.19 7.68 0.19
N SER A 56 18.87 6.66 0.99
CA SER A 56 18.42 5.33 0.60
C SER A 56 17.69 4.65 1.76
N ASN A 57 17.04 3.52 1.49
CA ASN A 57 16.35 2.72 2.52
C ASN A 57 17.28 2.23 3.64
N GLU A 58 18.58 2.09 3.40
CA GLU A 58 19.54 1.62 4.41
C GLU A 58 20.10 2.73 5.31
N ASN A 59 20.10 4.00 4.85
CA ASN A 59 20.76 5.10 5.54
C ASN A 59 19.82 6.25 5.96
N LEU A 60 18.56 6.24 5.53
CA LEU A 60 17.57 7.24 5.90
C LEU A 60 17.04 6.98 7.32
N THR A 61 17.68 7.57 8.32
CA THR A 61 17.29 7.45 9.75
C THR A 61 16.36 8.56 10.24
N ARG A 62 16.21 9.62 9.45
CA ARG A 62 15.40 10.81 9.76
C ARG A 62 14.78 11.34 8.46
N PRO A 63 13.66 12.07 8.53
CA PRO A 63 13.09 12.69 7.35
C PRO A 63 14.11 13.55 6.59
N PHE A 64 14.20 13.35 5.28
CA PHE A 64 15.08 14.11 4.40
C PHE A 64 14.27 15.21 3.71
N SER A 65 14.62 16.46 3.99
CA SER A 65 13.98 17.63 3.37
C SER A 65 14.65 17.96 2.03
N ILE A 66 13.85 17.98 0.98
CA ILE A 66 14.26 18.33 -0.37
C ILE A 66 14.10 19.84 -0.52
N LYS A 67 15.22 20.55 -0.73
CA LYS A 67 15.26 22.01 -0.93
C LYS A 67 15.78 22.40 -2.30
N GLU A 68 16.35 21.43 -3.00
CA GLU A 68 17.01 21.58 -4.30
C GLU A 68 16.61 20.39 -5.17
N ARG A 69 16.98 20.41 -6.44
CA ARG A 69 16.62 19.35 -7.38
C ARG A 69 17.27 18.02 -7.00
N HIS A 70 16.46 16.99 -6.84
CA HIS A 70 16.86 15.61 -6.61
C HIS A 70 16.19 14.66 -7.60
N VAL A 71 16.80 13.49 -7.79
CA VAL A 71 16.20 12.37 -8.52
C VAL A 71 15.99 11.23 -7.54
N LEU A 72 14.73 10.81 -7.37
CA LEU A 72 14.38 9.65 -6.56
C LEU A 72 14.04 8.48 -7.49
N ILE A 73 14.69 7.35 -7.26
CA ILE A 73 14.39 6.07 -7.90
C ILE A 73 13.81 5.15 -6.83
N VAL A 74 12.66 4.55 -7.11
CA VAL A 74 11.95 3.64 -6.19
C VAL A 74 11.73 2.31 -6.90
N THR A 75 12.08 1.21 -6.23
CA THR A 75 11.90 -0.16 -6.71
C THR A 75 10.91 -0.88 -5.78
N PRO A 76 9.61 -0.84 -6.08
CA PRO A 76 8.60 -1.45 -5.22
C PRO A 76 8.61 -2.98 -5.35
N THR A 77 8.25 -3.68 -4.28
CA THR A 77 8.26 -5.15 -4.25
C THR A 77 7.16 -5.81 -5.10
N TYR A 78 6.16 -5.06 -5.54
CA TYR A 78 4.96 -5.58 -6.22
C TYR A 78 5.00 -5.44 -7.75
N LYS A 79 6.04 -4.82 -8.32
CA LYS A 79 6.22 -4.70 -9.77
C LYS A 79 7.70 -4.77 -10.14
N GLU A 80 7.99 -5.16 -11.37
CA GLU A 80 9.37 -5.25 -11.87
C GLU A 80 9.93 -3.86 -12.26
N ASP A 81 9.07 -2.92 -12.60
CA ASP A 81 9.46 -1.57 -13.02
C ASP A 81 9.78 -0.64 -11.83
N THR A 82 10.72 0.27 -12.06
CA THR A 82 11.07 1.32 -11.10
C THR A 82 10.30 2.61 -11.36
N ASP A 83 9.90 3.30 -10.28
CA ASP A 83 9.36 4.65 -10.37
C ASP A 83 10.49 5.66 -10.27
N ARG A 84 10.43 6.70 -11.12
CA ARG A 84 11.42 7.78 -11.14
C ARG A 84 10.75 9.12 -10.94
N PHE A 85 11.14 9.82 -9.89
CA PHE A 85 10.66 11.17 -9.58
C PHE A 85 11.79 12.19 -9.73
N VAL A 86 11.47 13.34 -10.29
CA VAL A 86 12.33 14.53 -10.23
C VAL A 86 11.70 15.48 -9.22
N LEU A 87 12.34 15.62 -8.07
CA LEU A 87 11.80 16.34 -6.92
C LEU A 87 12.54 17.66 -6.78
N THR A 88 11.81 18.77 -6.70
CA THR A 88 12.41 20.10 -6.44
C THR A 88 12.11 20.61 -5.05
N SER A 89 11.13 20.02 -4.37
CA SER A 89 10.79 20.26 -2.97
C SER A 89 10.03 19.09 -2.38
N GLY A 90 9.91 19.04 -1.05
CA GLY A 90 9.19 17.99 -0.32
C GLY A 90 10.01 17.34 0.79
N THR A 91 9.53 16.21 1.29
CA THR A 91 10.18 15.41 2.33
C THR A 91 10.07 13.92 1.99
N ILE A 92 11.13 13.16 2.24
CA ILE A 92 11.11 11.70 2.18
C ILE A 92 11.35 11.16 3.58
N GLU A 93 10.55 10.20 4.02
CA GLU A 93 10.71 9.57 5.32
C GLU A 93 10.32 8.09 5.33
N MET A 94 10.90 7.35 6.28
CA MET A 94 10.45 6.01 6.64
C MET A 94 9.43 6.13 7.77
N LYS A 95 8.22 5.61 7.56
CA LYS A 95 7.15 5.61 8.56
C LYS A 95 6.94 4.20 9.11
N SER A 96 6.67 4.12 10.40
CA SER A 96 6.19 2.89 11.03
C SER A 96 4.65 2.85 10.99
N PRO A 97 4.04 1.67 10.75
CA PRO A 97 2.58 1.54 10.80
C PRO A 97 2.08 1.83 12.22
N LYS A 98 1.11 2.75 12.35
CA LYS A 98 0.50 3.05 13.66
C LYS A 98 -0.53 1.96 14.00
N ARG A 99 -0.31 1.22 15.09
CA ARG A 99 -1.37 0.34 15.66
C ARG A 99 -2.54 1.19 16.14
N HIS A 100 -3.68 1.08 15.48
CA HIS A 100 -4.94 1.48 16.10
C HIS A 100 -5.26 0.48 17.22
N GLN A 101 -5.10 0.90 18.48
CA GLN A 101 -5.76 0.22 19.60
C GLN A 101 -7.27 0.36 19.40
N GLN A 102 -7.91 -0.71 18.94
CA GLN A 102 -9.35 -0.78 18.80
C GLN A 102 -10.00 -0.79 20.19
N GLN A 103 -10.45 0.37 20.66
CA GLN A 103 -11.54 0.42 21.61
C GLN A 103 -12.83 0.27 20.80
N GLY A 104 -13.59 -0.79 21.07
CA GLY A 104 -14.76 -1.17 20.28
C GLY A 104 -15.80 -0.06 20.22
N GLU A 105 -15.89 0.61 19.07
CA GLU A 105 -16.99 1.49 18.77
C GLU A 105 -17.78 0.97 17.57
N LYS A 106 -19.10 0.93 17.79
CA LYS A 106 -20.11 0.50 16.84
C LYS A 106 -19.97 1.29 15.54
N ALA A 107 -20.13 0.58 14.42
CA ALA A 107 -20.07 1.07 13.07
C ALA A 107 -20.83 2.40 12.89
N ASN A 108 -20.07 3.49 12.81
CA ASN A 108 -20.54 4.75 12.28
C ASN A 108 -20.07 4.84 10.82
N HIS A 109 -21.01 5.19 9.95
CA HIS A 109 -20.82 5.39 8.52
C HIS A 109 -19.91 6.61 8.32
N THR A 110 -18.59 6.42 8.34
CA THR A 110 -17.63 7.50 8.10
C THR A 110 -17.44 7.65 6.59
N VAL A 111 -18.12 8.63 6.01
CA VAL A 111 -17.80 9.14 4.68
C VAL A 111 -16.44 9.83 4.79
N TYR A 112 -15.40 9.19 4.25
CA TYR A 112 -14.10 9.83 4.10
C TYR A 112 -14.20 10.85 2.97
N LYS A 113 -14.26 12.13 3.33
CA LYS A 113 -14.08 13.24 2.39
C LYS A 113 -12.59 13.47 2.25
N ASP A 114 -12.05 13.04 1.12
CA ASP A 114 -10.71 13.42 0.68
C ASP A 114 -10.87 14.67 -0.20
N ASP A 115 -10.56 15.82 0.39
CA ASP A 115 -10.70 17.13 -0.25
C ASP A 115 -9.48 17.39 -1.14
N ASP A 116 -9.44 16.77 -2.33
CA ASP A 116 -9.03 17.47 -3.56
C ASP A 116 -9.48 16.73 -4.83
N LYS A 117 -10.75 16.97 -5.21
CA LYS A 117 -11.41 16.65 -6.48
C LYS A 117 -10.99 15.38 -7.24
N GLY A 118 -11.82 14.34 -7.10
CA GLY A 118 -12.29 13.65 -8.31
C GLY A 118 -13.06 12.35 -8.12
N VAL A 119 -12.83 11.60 -7.05
CA VAL A 119 -13.54 10.35 -6.75
C VAL A 119 -13.57 10.13 -5.24
N ILE A 120 -14.77 10.05 -4.66
CA ILE A 120 -14.99 9.81 -3.23
C ILE A 120 -15.33 8.34 -3.02
N THR A 121 -14.85 7.75 -1.92
CA THR A 121 -15.31 6.42 -1.50
C THR A 121 -16.71 6.54 -0.92
N ALA A 122 -17.71 6.08 -1.67
CA ALA A 122 -19.10 6.01 -1.24
C ALA A 122 -19.34 4.92 -0.19
N LYS A 123 -18.61 3.81 -0.26
CA LYS A 123 -18.71 2.71 0.70
C LYS A 123 -17.38 2.00 0.87
N LYS A 124 -17.04 1.68 2.12
CA LYS A 124 -15.92 0.80 2.49
C LYS A 124 -16.41 -0.18 3.54
N GLU A 125 -16.34 -1.47 3.24
CA GLU A 125 -16.85 -2.53 4.10
C GLU A 125 -15.88 -3.71 4.16
N TYR A 126 -15.79 -4.32 5.33
CA TYR A 126 -14.97 -5.51 5.55
C TYR A 126 -15.87 -6.71 5.85
N PHE A 127 -15.46 -7.88 5.37
CA PHE A 127 -16.18 -9.14 5.60
C PHE A 127 -15.24 -10.19 6.18
N GLU A 128 -15.82 -11.22 6.77
CA GLU A 128 -15.07 -12.43 7.13
C GLU A 128 -14.53 -13.09 5.85
N SER A 129 -13.30 -13.62 5.96
CA SER A 129 -12.60 -14.34 4.91
C SER A 129 -12.60 -15.83 5.20
N GLU A 130 -12.64 -16.64 4.14
CA GLU A 130 -12.43 -18.09 4.25
C GLU A 130 -10.97 -18.42 4.59
N ILE A 131 -10.04 -17.49 4.32
CA ILE A 131 -8.62 -17.62 4.63
C ILE A 131 -8.37 -17.16 6.08
N PRO A 132 -7.94 -18.05 6.99
CA PRO A 132 -7.76 -17.70 8.40
C PRO A 132 -6.79 -16.55 8.61
N GLY A 133 -7.17 -15.60 9.47
CA GLY A 133 -6.34 -14.44 9.80
C GLY A 133 -6.42 -13.28 8.81
N THR A 134 -7.21 -13.42 7.74
CA THR A 134 -7.40 -12.37 6.73
C THR A 134 -8.80 -11.78 6.77
N LYS A 135 -8.99 -10.65 6.08
CA LYS A 135 -10.26 -9.97 5.91
C LYS A 135 -10.55 -9.78 4.43
N ASN A 136 -11.84 -9.77 4.10
CA ASN A 136 -12.34 -9.42 2.78
C ASN A 136 -12.69 -7.92 2.76
N LEU A 137 -12.60 -7.27 1.61
CA LEU A 137 -12.83 -5.83 1.43
C LEU A 137 -13.77 -5.58 0.25
N LEU A 138 -14.69 -4.63 0.43
CA LEU A 138 -15.48 -3.99 -0.63
C LEU A 138 -15.29 -2.48 -0.57
N LEU A 139 -14.86 -1.89 -1.68
CA LEU A 139 -14.85 -0.45 -1.92
C LEU A 139 -15.86 -0.13 -3.02
N VAL A 140 -16.69 0.88 -2.78
CA VAL A 140 -17.57 1.48 -3.78
C VAL A 140 -17.23 2.95 -3.84
N PHE A 141 -16.98 3.45 -5.04
CA PHE A 141 -16.64 4.83 -5.30
C PHE A 141 -17.83 5.55 -5.96
N ASP A 142 -17.89 6.87 -5.81
CA ASP A 142 -18.93 7.72 -6.38
C ASP A 142 -18.89 7.82 -7.91
N ASN A 143 -17.76 7.45 -8.52
CA ASN A 143 -17.60 7.32 -9.96
C ASN A 143 -18.07 5.97 -10.52
N GLU A 144 -18.82 5.17 -9.76
CA GLU A 144 -19.32 3.84 -10.14
C GLU A 144 -18.25 2.74 -10.23
N LEU A 145 -17.00 3.00 -9.81
CA LEU A 145 -16.03 1.94 -9.60
C LEU A 145 -16.41 1.14 -8.35
N VAL A 146 -16.47 -0.17 -8.48
CA VAL A 146 -16.58 -1.13 -7.38
C VAL A 146 -15.33 -1.98 -7.39
N PHE A 147 -14.60 -2.01 -6.29
CA PHE A 147 -13.45 -2.89 -6.11
C PHE A 147 -13.74 -3.85 -4.96
N ARG A 148 -13.40 -5.12 -5.12
CA ARG A 148 -13.45 -6.08 -4.02
C ARG A 148 -12.16 -6.89 -3.96
N TYR A 149 -11.80 -7.27 -2.75
CA TYR A 149 -10.78 -8.28 -2.47
C TYR A 149 -11.40 -9.37 -1.60
N PHE A 150 -11.65 -10.54 -2.19
CA PHE A 150 -12.30 -11.66 -1.51
C PHE A 150 -11.43 -12.90 -1.64
N ASP A 151 -11.06 -13.48 -0.50
CA ASP A 151 -10.38 -14.77 -0.38
C ASP A 151 -9.13 -14.86 -1.28
N GLY A 152 -8.32 -13.79 -1.25
CA GLY A 152 -7.08 -13.68 -2.01
C GLY A 152 -7.23 -13.14 -3.44
N GLN A 153 -8.45 -12.78 -3.87
CA GLN A 153 -8.72 -12.36 -5.26
C GLN A 153 -9.28 -10.94 -5.34
N ALA A 154 -8.57 -10.08 -6.07
CA ALA A 154 -9.04 -8.75 -6.44
C ALA A 154 -9.93 -8.80 -7.70
N ARG A 155 -11.07 -8.11 -7.67
CA ARG A 155 -11.94 -7.91 -8.84
C ARG A 155 -12.51 -6.50 -8.84
N ALA A 156 -12.73 -5.94 -10.02
CA ALA A 156 -13.25 -4.60 -10.16
C ALA A 156 -14.38 -4.53 -11.21
N TRP A 157 -15.34 -3.63 -10.99
CA TRP A 157 -16.40 -3.31 -11.94
C TRP A 157 -16.51 -1.81 -12.11
N TYR A 158 -16.76 -1.36 -13.33
CA TYR A 158 -17.04 0.03 -13.64
C TYR A 158 -18.28 0.10 -14.52
N GLN A 159 -19.29 0.86 -14.08
CA GLN A 159 -20.59 0.96 -14.76
C GLN A 159 -21.28 -0.40 -15.00
N GLY A 160 -21.00 -1.39 -14.14
CA GLY A 160 -21.54 -2.75 -14.22
C GLY A 160 -20.68 -3.74 -15.02
N ASP A 161 -19.72 -3.27 -15.80
CA ASP A 161 -18.81 -4.13 -16.55
C ASP A 161 -17.59 -4.52 -15.72
N GLU A 162 -17.20 -5.80 -15.76
CA GLU A 162 -16.00 -6.27 -15.07
C GLU A 162 -14.75 -5.77 -15.78
N LEU A 163 -13.84 -5.18 -15.00
CA LEU A 163 -12.55 -4.69 -15.48
C LEU A 163 -11.42 -5.62 -15.02
N PRO A 164 -10.37 -5.81 -15.84
CA PRO A 164 -9.18 -6.51 -15.39
C PRO A 164 -8.51 -5.75 -14.25
N VAL A 165 -8.04 -6.49 -13.26
CA VAL A 165 -7.17 -5.98 -12.20
C VAL A 165 -5.76 -6.47 -12.48
N GLU A 166 -4.82 -5.57 -12.72
CA GLU A 166 -3.43 -5.96 -12.92
C GLU A 166 -2.75 -6.17 -11.56
N GLY A 167 -2.14 -7.35 -11.39
CA GLY A 167 -1.65 -7.84 -10.10
C GLY A 167 -2.82 -8.04 -9.13
N ASN A 168 -2.99 -7.10 -8.20
CA ASN A 168 -4.13 -7.04 -7.28
C ASN A 168 -4.59 -5.60 -7.00
N TYR A 169 -4.07 -4.62 -7.76
CA TYR A 169 -4.02 -3.25 -7.28
C TYR A 169 -4.40 -2.21 -8.34
N LEU A 170 -4.20 -2.50 -9.62
CA LEU A 170 -4.40 -1.51 -10.68
C LEU A 170 -5.69 -1.80 -11.45
N VAL A 171 -6.56 -0.79 -11.56
CA VAL A 171 -7.78 -0.84 -12.36
C VAL A 171 -7.74 0.28 -13.38
N ALA A 172 -7.63 -0.08 -14.66
CA ALA A 172 -7.66 0.88 -15.76
C ALA A 172 -9.10 1.33 -16.04
N LEU A 173 -9.37 2.63 -15.91
CA LEU A 173 -10.62 3.28 -16.28
C LEU A 173 -10.44 4.04 -17.60
N PRO A 174 -11.52 4.42 -18.31
CA PRO A 174 -11.41 5.10 -19.61
C PRO A 174 -10.57 6.40 -19.59
N SER A 175 -10.55 7.12 -18.47
CA SER A 175 -9.84 8.41 -18.35
C SER A 175 -8.89 8.48 -17.16
N LYS A 176 -8.76 7.40 -16.38
CA LYS A 176 -8.00 7.37 -15.12
C LYS A 176 -7.43 5.97 -14.87
N VAL A 177 -6.50 5.87 -13.93
CA VAL A 177 -6.09 4.61 -13.34
C VAL A 177 -6.37 4.68 -11.84
N ALA A 178 -7.11 3.69 -11.32
CA ALA A 178 -7.25 3.51 -9.89
C ALA A 178 -6.13 2.60 -9.39
N LYS A 179 -5.32 3.08 -8.45
CA LYS A 179 -4.34 2.28 -7.73
C LYS A 179 -4.90 2.02 -6.34
N ILE A 180 -5.25 0.79 -6.03
CA ILE A 180 -5.88 0.37 -4.77
C ILE A 180 -4.95 -0.63 -4.11
N SER A 181 -4.42 -0.32 -2.94
CA SER A 181 -3.61 -1.25 -2.13
C SER A 181 -4.42 -1.76 -0.96
N TYR A 182 -4.41 -3.06 -0.72
CA TYR A 182 -5.09 -3.70 0.39
C TYR A 182 -4.22 -4.74 1.06
N ASN A 183 -4.07 -4.64 2.38
CA ASN A 183 -3.46 -5.67 3.20
C ASN A 183 -4.57 -6.46 3.92
N PRO A 184 -4.79 -7.73 3.53
CA PRO A 184 -5.87 -8.54 4.09
C PRO A 184 -5.60 -8.99 5.52
N ASP A 185 -4.35 -9.04 5.98
CA ASP A 185 -3.99 -9.49 7.34
C ASP A 185 -4.38 -8.46 8.40
N ASN A 186 -4.15 -7.17 8.12
CA ASN A 186 -4.44 -6.10 9.07
C ASN A 186 -5.70 -5.28 8.72
N GLY A 187 -6.17 -5.37 7.47
CA GLY A 187 -7.33 -4.63 6.97
C GLY A 187 -6.98 -3.22 6.46
N GLU A 188 -5.72 -2.86 6.36
CA GLU A 188 -5.28 -1.55 5.87
C GLU A 188 -5.52 -1.41 4.37
N VAL A 189 -6.04 -0.27 3.95
CA VAL A 189 -6.39 -0.01 2.54
C VAL A 189 -6.08 1.43 2.18
N TRP A 190 -5.50 1.59 0.99
CA TRP A 190 -5.14 2.87 0.39
C TRP A 190 -5.64 2.90 -1.05
N TRP A 191 -6.03 4.06 -1.56
CA TRP A 191 -6.35 4.21 -2.98
C TRP A 191 -5.98 5.60 -3.50
N VAL A 192 -5.63 5.67 -4.78
CA VAL A 192 -5.42 6.93 -5.50
C VAL A 192 -5.95 6.79 -6.93
N PHE A 193 -6.48 7.88 -7.48
CA PHE A 193 -6.89 7.98 -8.87
C PHE A 193 -5.98 8.92 -9.62
N GLU A 194 -5.25 8.40 -10.60
CA GLU A 194 -4.38 9.19 -11.47
C GLU A 194 -5.03 9.40 -12.83
N THR A 195 -4.83 10.57 -13.43
CA THR A 195 -5.27 10.80 -14.81
C THR A 195 -4.27 10.14 -15.74
N THR A 196 -4.75 9.41 -16.75
CA THR A 196 -3.88 8.83 -17.77
C THR A 196 -3.29 9.98 -18.62
N PRO A 197 -1.96 10.02 -18.85
CA PRO A 197 -1.32 11.09 -19.63
C PRO A 197 -1.81 11.16 -21.08
#